data_AF-A0A269TK65-F1
#
_entry.id   AF-A0A269TK65-F1
#
_cell.length_a   1.000
_cell.length_b   1.000
_cell.length_c   1.000
_cell.angle_alpha   90.00
_cell.angle_beta   90.00
_cell.angle_gamma   90.00
#
_symmetry.space_group_name_H-M   'P 1'
#
loop_
_entity.id
_entity.type
_entity.pdbx_description
1 polymer ?
#
loop_
_entity_poly.entity_id
_entity_poly.type
_entity_poly.pdbx_seq_one_letter_code
_entity_poly.pdbx_strand_id
1 'polypeptide(L)'
;MSNKDSKIVVNRPCAEVKKLTKTHDMKETVNSVEIHPFTNKARYKYEAEGDPLPPILPPPLGPTDDEDFNKEWVLKQIRLAASELRSEMKDGNEQIRSEMNQKFDEAKSENLQIEKRIEKKFDAKLKKATNEIRSEMKEGFSRAEKQNKETNEKLEEILDFLKKKDK
;
A
#
# COMPACT_ATOMS: atom_id res chain seq x y z
N MET A 1 73.80 -34.81 26.12
CA MET A 1 73.00 -34.81 24.86
C MET A 1 72.06 -33.62 24.91
N SER A 2 72.28 -32.60 24.08
CA SER A 2 71.46 -31.39 24.03
C SER A 2 70.52 -31.50 22.84
N ASN A 3 69.22 -31.70 23.09
CA ASN A 3 68.18 -31.58 22.08
C ASN A 3 68.06 -30.10 21.72
N LYS A 4 68.70 -29.70 20.62
CA LYS A 4 68.48 -28.39 20.01
C LYS A 4 67.26 -28.51 19.10
N ASP A 5 66.09 -28.16 19.64
CA ASP A 5 64.89 -27.94 18.84
C ASP A 5 65.14 -26.79 17.87
N SER A 6 65.63 -27.14 16.69
CA SER A 6 65.87 -26.19 15.62
C SER A 6 64.52 -25.85 15.00
N LYS A 7 63.86 -24.81 15.51
CA LYS A 7 62.70 -24.20 14.85
C LYS A 7 63.14 -23.66 13.49
N ILE A 8 62.83 -24.39 12.42
CA ILE A 8 63.01 -23.91 11.06
C ILE A 8 61.96 -22.83 10.83
N VAL A 9 62.39 -21.58 10.81
CA VAL A 9 61.52 -20.45 10.46
C VAL A 9 61.42 -20.42 8.92
N VAL A 10 60.32 -20.94 8.38
CA VAL A 10 60.04 -20.91 6.93
C VAL A 10 59.53 -19.51 6.57
N ASN A 11 60.44 -18.54 6.51
CA ASN A 11 60.08 -17.12 6.38
C ASN A 11 60.09 -16.63 4.93
N ARG A 12 59.32 -17.25 4.03
CA ARG A 12 59.02 -16.66 2.71
C ARG A 12 57.60 -17.01 2.26
N PRO A 13 56.59 -16.20 2.66
CA PRO A 13 55.28 -16.27 2.02
C PRO A 13 55.40 -15.92 0.53
N CYS A 14 54.76 -16.72 -0.32
CA CYS A 14 54.69 -16.50 -1.77
C CYS A 14 54.00 -15.17 -2.08
N ALA A 15 54.24 -14.60 -3.27
CA ALA A 15 53.72 -13.28 -3.65
C ALA A 15 52.19 -13.19 -3.56
N GLU A 16 51.50 -14.29 -3.81
CA GLU A 16 50.05 -14.46 -3.73
C GLU A 16 49.55 -14.34 -2.28
N VAL A 17 50.22 -14.98 -1.32
CA VAL A 17 49.84 -14.90 0.10
C VAL A 17 50.00 -13.48 0.64
N LYS A 18 51.05 -12.75 0.20
CA LYS A 18 51.26 -11.34 0.55
C LYS A 18 50.18 -10.40 0.00
N LYS A 19 49.50 -10.76 -1.09
CA LYS A 19 48.35 -9.99 -1.60
C LYS A 19 47.11 -10.24 -0.74
N LEU A 20 46.91 -11.49 -0.31
CA LEU A 20 45.77 -11.87 0.52
C LEU A 20 45.87 -11.28 1.93
N THR A 21 47.05 -11.19 2.54
CA THR A 21 47.24 -10.54 3.86
C THR A 21 46.83 -9.06 3.90
N LYS A 22 46.63 -8.40 2.76
CA LYS A 22 46.12 -7.01 2.71
C LYS A 22 44.61 -6.91 2.80
N THR A 23 43.91 -8.00 2.52
CA THR A 23 42.45 -8.05 2.39
C THR A 23 41.81 -9.08 3.32
N HIS A 24 42.61 -10.00 3.86
CA HIS A 24 42.19 -11.08 4.73
C HIS A 24 43.17 -11.20 5.89
N ASP A 25 42.66 -11.53 7.08
CA ASP A 25 43.48 -11.91 8.23
C ASP A 25 43.90 -13.38 8.06
N MET A 26 45.09 -13.60 7.52
CA MET A 26 45.57 -14.92 7.09
C MET A 26 46.26 -15.68 8.23
N LYS A 27 45.95 -16.98 8.36
CA LYS A 27 46.68 -17.93 9.20
C LYS A 27 47.28 -19.03 8.32
N GLU A 28 48.58 -19.27 8.50
CA GLU A 28 49.32 -20.31 7.78
C GLU A 28 49.52 -21.55 8.68
N THR A 29 49.25 -22.73 8.13
CA THR A 29 49.48 -24.02 8.80
C THR A 29 50.41 -24.89 7.96
N VAL A 30 51.44 -25.46 8.59
CA VAL A 30 52.36 -26.41 7.92
C VAL A 30 51.84 -27.82 8.14
N ASN A 31 51.37 -28.47 7.08
CA ASN A 31 50.69 -29.76 7.15
C ASN A 31 51.66 -30.95 7.08
N SER A 32 52.76 -30.83 6.34
CA SER A 32 53.79 -31.89 6.28
C SER A 32 55.15 -31.36 5.82
N VAL A 33 56.20 -32.03 6.29
CA VAL A 33 57.60 -31.77 5.92
C VAL A 33 58.21 -33.06 5.39
N GLU A 34 58.59 -33.08 4.11
CA GLU A 34 59.27 -34.20 3.46
C GLU A 34 60.75 -33.85 3.27
N ILE A 35 61.67 -34.61 3.88
CA ILE A 35 63.12 -34.40 3.73
C ILE A 35 63.66 -35.36 2.68
N HIS A 36 64.26 -34.83 1.63
CA HIS A 36 64.84 -35.64 0.56
C HIS A 36 66.17 -36.27 1.03
N PRO A 37 66.29 -37.61 1.09
CA PRO A 37 67.38 -38.29 1.79
C PRO A 37 68.77 -38.05 1.19
N PHE A 38 68.86 -37.85 -0.13
CA PHE A 38 70.15 -37.65 -0.81
C PHE A 38 70.59 -36.19 -0.94
N THR A 39 69.65 -35.25 -0.84
CA THR A 39 69.95 -33.82 -1.05
C THR A 39 69.78 -32.99 0.22
N ASN A 40 69.28 -33.61 1.30
CA ASN A 40 68.88 -32.97 2.56
C ASN A 40 67.94 -31.76 2.36
N LYS A 41 67.26 -31.67 1.22
CA LYS A 41 66.30 -30.61 0.94
C LYS A 41 64.96 -30.96 1.59
N ALA A 42 64.40 -30.03 2.36
CA ALA A 42 63.06 -30.15 2.91
C ALA A 42 62.03 -29.55 1.94
N ARG A 43 60.93 -30.27 1.69
CA ARG A 43 59.72 -29.78 1.04
C ARG A 43 58.64 -29.61 2.10
N TYR A 44 58.00 -28.45 2.09
CA TYR A 44 56.90 -28.11 3.00
C TYR A 44 55.61 -28.07 2.20
N LYS A 45 54.55 -28.72 2.70
CA LYS A 45 53.19 -28.44 2.27
C LYS A 45 52.55 -27.54 3.31
N TYR A 46 52.11 -26.36 2.88
CA TYR A 46 51.42 -25.40 3.74
C TYR A 46 50.06 -25.06 3.14
N GLU A 47 49.11 -24.77 4.02
CA GLU A 47 47.81 -24.21 3.68
C GLU A 47 47.66 -22.85 4.37
N ALA A 48 46.97 -21.92 3.72
CA ALA A 48 46.71 -20.59 4.24
C ALA A 48 45.22 -20.30 4.10
N GLU A 49 44.55 -20.07 5.22
CA GLU A 49 43.14 -19.69 5.29
C GLU A 49 43.04 -18.34 6.01
N GLY A 50 42.11 -17.49 5.60
CA GLY A 50 41.93 -16.18 6.23
C GLY A 50 40.56 -15.60 6.01
N ASP A 51 40.06 -14.92 7.03
CA ASP A 51 38.78 -14.23 6.98
C ASP A 51 38.95 -12.87 6.31
N PRO A 52 38.02 -12.45 5.43
CA PRO A 52 38.10 -11.13 4.82
C PRO A 52 38.05 -10.03 5.88
N LEU A 53 38.94 -9.05 5.76
CA LEU A 53 38.93 -7.87 6.59
C LEU A 53 37.63 -7.09 6.35
N PRO A 54 37.04 -6.49 7.40
CA PRO A 54 35.83 -5.72 7.26
C PRO A 54 36.02 -4.60 6.22
N PRO A 55 34.99 -4.32 5.38
CA PRO A 55 35.08 -3.28 4.37
C PRO A 55 35.39 -1.94 5.02
N ILE A 56 36.44 -1.26 4.51
CA ILE A 56 36.75 0.11 4.90
C ILE A 56 35.69 1.01 4.24
N LEU A 57 34.64 1.34 4.99
CA LEU A 57 33.66 2.32 4.53
C LEU A 57 34.34 3.70 4.48
N PRO A 58 34.27 4.43 3.34
CA PRO A 58 34.73 5.81 3.33
C PRO A 58 33.93 6.60 4.37
N PRO A 59 34.59 7.50 5.12
CA PRO A 59 33.87 8.35 6.06
C PRO A 59 32.80 9.16 5.31
N PRO A 60 31.66 9.47 5.97
CA PRO A 60 30.65 10.36 5.40
C PRO A 60 31.27 11.66 4.89
N LEU A 61 30.65 12.29 3.89
CA LEU A 61 31.02 13.62 3.40
C LEU A 61 31.24 14.54 4.62
N GLY A 62 32.50 14.91 4.82
CA GLY A 62 32.93 15.68 5.96
C GLY A 62 32.39 17.11 5.93
N PRO A 63 32.56 17.85 7.02
CA PRO A 63 32.25 19.27 7.09
C PRO A 63 32.87 20.05 5.91
N THR A 64 32.11 21.01 5.37
CA THR A 64 32.65 22.02 4.46
C THR A 64 33.54 22.98 5.23
N ASP A 65 34.84 22.93 4.91
CA ASP A 65 36.01 23.79 5.19
C ASP A 65 36.20 24.56 6.51
N ASP A 66 35.21 24.73 7.40
CA ASP A 66 35.35 25.54 8.63
C ASP A 66 34.94 24.83 9.94
N GLU A 67 34.44 23.58 9.88
CA GLU A 67 34.05 22.84 11.09
C GLU A 67 34.88 21.56 11.23
N ASP A 68 35.46 21.30 12.40
CA ASP A 68 36.10 20.01 12.67
C ASP A 68 35.06 18.90 12.78
N PHE A 69 35.33 17.75 12.16
CA PHE A 69 34.50 16.56 12.32
C PHE A 69 34.59 16.04 13.77
N ASN A 70 33.66 16.50 14.60
CA ASN A 70 33.59 16.18 16.03
C ASN A 70 32.14 15.84 16.44
N LYS A 71 31.96 15.44 17.71
CA LYS A 71 30.65 15.06 18.25
C LYS A 71 29.60 16.19 18.12
N GLU A 72 30.01 17.44 18.32
CA GLU A 72 29.11 18.60 18.21
C GLU A 72 28.64 18.80 16.78
N TRP A 73 29.53 18.63 15.80
CA TRP A 73 29.18 18.66 14.39
C TRP A 73 28.13 17.59 14.04
N VAL A 74 28.35 16.34 14.47
CA VAL A 74 27.39 15.25 14.22
C VAL A 74 26.03 15.55 14.86
N LEU A 75 26.02 16.06 16.09
CA LEU A 75 24.77 16.46 16.76
C LEU A 75 24.06 17.61 16.05
N LYS A 76 24.80 18.57 15.48
CA LYS A 76 24.25 19.66 14.66
C LYS A 76 23.57 19.10 13.41
N GLN A 77 24.20 18.17 12.70
CA GLN A 77 23.59 17.52 11.52
C GLN A 77 22.32 16.74 11.88
N ILE A 78 22.34 15.97 12.97
CA ILE A 78 21.15 15.25 13.45
C ILE A 78 20.01 16.23 13.78
N ARG A 79 20.32 17.36 14.42
CA ARG A 79 19.31 18.39 14.74
C ARG A 79 18.72 19.04 13.50
N LEU A 80 19.55 19.32 12.49
CA LEU A 80 19.10 19.87 11.20
C LEU A 80 18.17 18.87 10.50
N ALA A 81 18.63 17.64 10.28
CA ALA A 81 17.84 16.59 9.64
C ALA A 81 16.52 16.31 10.39
N ALA A 82 16.55 16.27 11.72
CA ALA A 82 15.34 16.07 12.52
C ALA A 82 14.37 17.27 12.43
N SER A 83 14.87 18.48 12.19
CA SER A 83 14.04 19.68 12.03
C SER A 83 13.40 19.74 10.66
N GLU A 84 14.16 19.38 9.61
CA GLU A 84 13.65 19.21 8.25
C GLU A 84 12.56 18.16 8.20
N LEU A 85 12.81 16.97 8.77
CA LEU A 85 11.82 15.89 8.84
C LEU A 85 10.54 16.33 9.56
N ARG A 86 10.66 17.09 10.67
CA ARG A 86 9.50 17.64 11.38
C ARG A 86 8.71 18.64 10.52
N SER A 87 9.40 19.47 9.73
CA SER A 87 8.75 20.41 8.83
C SER A 87 7.99 19.67 7.74
N GLU A 88 8.63 18.71 7.07
CA GLU A 88 8.00 17.90 6.02
C GLU A 88 6.78 17.13 6.55
N MET A 89 6.88 16.55 7.75
CA MET A 89 5.74 15.89 8.39
C MET A 89 4.61 16.86 8.72
N LYS A 90 4.92 18.09 9.12
CA LYS A 90 3.91 19.11 9.40
C LYS A 90 3.19 19.51 8.11
N ASP A 91 3.94 19.78 7.05
CA ASP A 91 3.40 20.18 5.75
C ASP A 91 2.56 19.04 5.14
N GLY A 92 3.05 17.80 5.21
CA GLY A 92 2.30 16.62 4.78
C GLY A 92 1.00 16.42 5.56
N ASN A 93 1.00 16.67 6.88
CA ASN A 93 -0.22 16.60 7.69
C ASN A 93 -1.22 17.72 7.34
N GLU A 94 -0.75 18.93 7.03
CA GLU A 94 -1.60 20.03 6.57
C GLU A 94 -2.21 19.72 5.21
N GLN A 95 -1.44 19.14 4.29
CA GLN A 95 -1.95 18.68 3.00
C GLN A 95 -3.04 17.61 3.18
N ILE A 96 -2.80 16.58 3.99
CA ILE A 96 -3.80 15.52 4.26
C ILE A 96 -5.10 16.12 4.81
N ARG A 97 -5.01 17.07 5.76
CA ARG A 97 -6.19 17.75 6.30
C ARG A 97 -6.94 18.54 5.24
N SER A 98 -6.22 19.26 4.38
CA SER A 98 -6.80 20.03 3.28
C SER A 98 -7.54 19.11 2.30
N GLU A 99 -6.89 18.04 1.83
CA GLU A 99 -7.49 17.07 0.92
C GLU A 99 -8.71 16.36 1.53
N MET A 100 -8.65 16.02 2.83
CA MET A 100 -9.76 15.39 3.53
C MET A 100 -10.97 16.33 3.61
N ASN A 101 -10.76 17.61 3.94
CA ASN A 101 -11.84 18.59 3.99
C ASN A 101 -12.45 18.82 2.60
N GLN A 102 -11.60 18.95 1.57
CA GLN A 102 -12.07 19.08 0.19
C GLN A 102 -12.96 17.90 -0.22
N LYS A 103 -12.48 16.66 -0.02
CA LYS A 103 -13.25 15.45 -0.35
C LYS A 103 -14.54 15.34 0.44
N PHE A 104 -14.54 15.81 1.69
CA PHE A 104 -15.74 15.84 2.52
C PHE A 104 -16.79 16.82 1.97
N ASP A 105 -16.37 18.02 1.57
CA ASP A 105 -17.25 19.03 0.97
C ASP A 105 -17.79 18.58 -0.40
N GLU A 106 -16.95 17.94 -1.22
CA GLU A 106 -17.35 17.31 -2.48
C GLU A 106 -18.42 16.23 -2.24
N ALA A 107 -18.18 15.29 -1.32
CA ALA A 107 -19.14 14.24 -0.99
C ALA A 107 -20.47 14.80 -0.46
N LYS A 108 -20.42 15.87 0.34
CA LYS A 108 -21.62 16.56 0.83
C LYS A 108 -22.40 17.19 -0.31
N SER A 109 -21.72 17.83 -1.26
CA SER A 109 -22.36 18.43 -2.45
C SER A 109 -23.00 17.37 -3.35
N GLU A 110 -22.30 16.26 -3.61
CA GLU A 110 -22.81 15.14 -4.40
C GLU A 110 -24.06 14.52 -3.77
N ASN A 111 -24.04 14.28 -2.46
CA ASN A 111 -25.20 13.75 -1.74
C ASN A 111 -26.43 14.67 -1.87
N LEU A 112 -26.25 15.99 -1.72
CA LEU A 112 -27.34 16.95 -1.93
C LEU A 112 -27.91 16.92 -3.35
N GLN A 113 -27.06 16.70 -4.36
CA GLN A 113 -27.53 16.56 -5.74
C GLN A 113 -28.28 15.25 -5.97
N ILE A 114 -27.81 14.15 -5.37
CA ILE A 114 -28.46 12.84 -5.42
C ILE A 114 -29.84 12.92 -4.77
N GLU A 115 -29.95 13.50 -3.58
CA GLU A 115 -31.22 13.71 -2.87
C GLU A 115 -32.23 14.47 -3.74
N LYS A 116 -31.83 15.62 -4.31
CA LYS A 116 -32.68 16.40 -5.24
C LYS A 116 -33.10 15.59 -6.46
N ARG A 117 -32.23 14.73 -6.98
CA ARG A 117 -32.55 13.88 -8.14
C ARG A 117 -33.53 12.76 -7.77
N ILE A 118 -33.39 12.19 -6.59
CA ILE A 118 -34.29 11.17 -6.05
C ILE A 118 -35.67 11.79 -5.83
N GLU A 119 -35.75 12.94 -5.15
CA GLU A 119 -36.98 13.67 -4.89
C GLU A 119 -37.74 13.98 -6.19
N LYS A 120 -37.07 14.57 -7.19
CA LYS A 120 -37.66 14.84 -8.51
C LYS A 120 -38.19 13.57 -9.19
N LYS A 121 -37.44 12.47 -9.15
CA LYS A 121 -37.86 11.19 -9.75
C LYS A 121 -39.06 10.61 -9.02
N PHE A 122 -39.09 10.73 -7.70
CA PHE A 122 -40.18 10.22 -6.87
C PHE A 122 -41.46 11.02 -7.11
N ASP A 123 -41.38 12.35 -7.12
CA ASP A 123 -42.50 13.23 -7.45
C ASP A 123 -43.07 12.98 -8.84
N ALA A 124 -42.20 12.79 -9.84
CA ALA A 124 -42.63 12.47 -11.20
C ALA A 124 -43.37 11.14 -11.26
N LYS A 125 -42.88 10.11 -10.56
CA LYS A 125 -43.54 8.81 -10.47
C LYS A 125 -44.87 8.89 -9.75
N LEU A 126 -44.95 9.63 -8.63
CA LEU A 126 -46.19 9.85 -7.89
C LEU A 126 -47.24 10.56 -8.74
N LYS A 127 -46.86 11.64 -9.44
CA LYS A 127 -47.76 12.34 -10.36
C LYS A 127 -48.28 11.43 -11.47
N LYS A 128 -47.40 10.61 -12.04
CA LYS A 128 -47.79 9.62 -13.07
C LYS A 128 -48.79 8.61 -12.52
N ALA A 129 -48.47 7.95 -11.41
CA ALA A 129 -49.35 6.97 -10.78
C ALA A 129 -50.71 7.57 -10.37
N THR A 130 -50.70 8.79 -9.84
CA THR A 130 -51.94 9.51 -9.48
C THR A 130 -52.82 9.77 -10.70
N ASN A 131 -52.21 10.17 -11.82
CA ASN A 131 -52.95 10.41 -13.07
C ASN A 131 -53.49 9.13 -13.68
N GLU A 132 -52.72 8.03 -13.63
CA GLU A 132 -53.16 6.71 -14.09
C GLU A 132 -54.36 6.22 -13.27
N ILE A 133 -54.27 6.23 -11.94
CA ILE A 133 -55.38 5.86 -11.04
C ILE A 133 -56.62 6.73 -11.32
N ARG A 134 -56.43 8.05 -11.48
CA ARG A 134 -57.55 8.95 -11.79
C ARG A 134 -58.21 8.61 -13.12
N SER A 135 -57.42 8.26 -14.14
CA SER A 135 -57.94 7.87 -15.46
C SER A 135 -58.71 6.56 -15.37
N GLU A 136 -58.15 5.55 -14.71
CA GLU A 136 -58.79 4.24 -14.51
C GLU A 136 -60.08 4.36 -13.70
N MET A 137 -60.09 5.15 -12.63
CA MET A 137 -61.30 5.42 -11.86
C MET A 137 -62.37 6.11 -12.72
N LYS A 138 -61.99 7.12 -13.51
CA LYS A 138 -62.93 7.82 -14.39
C LYS A 138 -63.56 6.86 -15.40
N GLU A 139 -62.75 6.00 -16.02
CA GLU A 139 -63.23 4.99 -16.94
C GLU A 139 -64.15 3.97 -16.25
N GLY A 140 -63.77 3.51 -15.06
CA GLY A 140 -64.59 2.61 -14.23
C GLY A 140 -65.95 3.23 -13.88
N PHE A 141 -65.99 4.50 -13.49
CA PHE A 141 -67.23 5.23 -13.24
C PHE A 141 -68.11 5.33 -14.50
N SER A 142 -67.54 5.67 -15.66
CA SER A 142 -68.31 5.73 -16.90
C SER A 142 -68.90 4.38 -17.31
N ARG A 143 -68.16 3.28 -17.09
CA ARG A 143 -68.68 1.93 -17.33
C ARG A 143 -69.83 1.59 -16.36
N ALA A 144 -69.67 1.89 -15.07
CA ALA A 144 -70.70 1.65 -14.07
C ALA A 144 -71.98 2.48 -14.33
N GLU A 145 -71.83 3.74 -14.73
CA GLU A 145 -72.95 4.62 -15.07
C GLU A 145 -73.75 4.08 -16.26
N LYS A 146 -73.07 3.61 -17.30
CA LYS A 146 -73.70 2.96 -18.46
C LYS A 146 -74.44 1.68 -18.06
N GLN A 147 -73.81 0.80 -17.27
CA GLN A 147 -74.42 -0.43 -16.78
C GLN A 147 -75.66 -0.15 -15.92
N ASN A 148 -75.60 0.86 -15.05
CA ASN A 148 -76.75 1.27 -14.23
C ASN A 148 -77.90 1.79 -15.09
N LYS A 149 -77.61 2.59 -16.12
CA LYS A 149 -78.63 3.08 -17.05
C LYS A 149 -79.32 1.92 -17.78
N GLU A 150 -78.54 1.00 -18.37
CA GLU A 150 -79.08 -0.17 -19.05
C GLU A 150 -79.88 -1.08 -18.12
N THR A 151 -79.46 -1.23 -16.86
CA THR A 151 -80.18 -2.02 -15.85
C THR A 151 -81.50 -1.36 -15.47
N ASN A 152 -81.51 -0.04 -15.25
CA ASN A 152 -82.72 0.71 -14.94
C ASN A 152 -83.74 0.64 -16.10
N GLU A 153 -83.29 0.79 -17.35
CA GLU A 153 -84.16 0.64 -18.52
C GLU A 153 -84.83 -0.76 -18.57
N LYS A 154 -84.07 -1.82 -18.31
CA LYS A 154 -84.63 -3.20 -18.23
C LYS A 154 -85.61 -3.37 -17.07
N LEU A 155 -85.35 -2.75 -15.92
CA LEU A 155 -86.26 -2.83 -14.76
C LEU A 155 -87.59 -2.13 -15.06
N GLU A 156 -87.56 -0.99 -15.74
CA GLU A 156 -88.79 -0.30 -16.17
C GLU A 156 -89.61 -1.14 -17.17
N GLU A 157 -88.97 -1.80 -18.14
CA GLU A 157 -89.65 -2.72 -19.06
C GLU A 157 -90.37 -3.86 -18.32
N ILE A 158 -89.72 -4.43 -17.30
CA ILE A 158 -90.31 -5.49 -16.46
C ILE A 158 -91.49 -4.94 -15.65
N LEU A 159 -91.33 -3.77 -15.03
CA LEU A 159 -92.40 -3.12 -14.26
C LEU A 159 -93.63 -2.85 -15.13
N ASP A 160 -93.44 -2.35 -16.35
CA ASP A 160 -94.54 -2.11 -17.28
C ASP A 160 -95.21 -3.39 -17.76
N PHE A 161 -94.46 -4.47 -17.94
CA PHE A 161 -95.02 -5.79 -18.23
C PHE A 161 -95.89 -6.32 -17.09
N LEU A 162 -95.45 -6.16 -15.84
CA LEU A 162 -96.21 -6.57 -14.66
C LEU A 162 -97.50 -5.75 -14.51
N LYS A 163 -97.44 -4.43 -14.65
CA LYS A 163 -98.62 -3.56 -14.61
C LYS A 163 -99.68 -3.89 -15.67
N LYS A 164 -99.26 -4.39 -16.84
CA LYS A 164 -100.17 -4.84 -17.91
C LYS A 164 -100.82 -6.18 -17.62
N LYS A 165 -100.20 -7.02 -16.78
CA LYS A 165 -100.74 -8.32 -16.37
C LYS A 165 -101.77 -8.24 -15.24
N ASP A 166 -101.70 -7.19 -14.43
CA ASP A 166 -102.64 -6.94 -13.32
C ASP A 166 -103.90 -6.14 -13.73
N LYS A 167 -104.10 -5.86 -15.03
CA LYS A 167 -105.32 -5.29 -15.63
C LYS A 167 -106.06 -6.32 -16.46
#